data_AF-A0A842Q849-F1
#
_entry.id   AF-A0A842Q849-F1
#
_cell.length_a   1.000
_cell.length_b   1.000
_cell.length_c   1.000
_cell.angle_alpha   90.00
_cell.angle_beta   90.00
_cell.angle_gamma   90.00
#
_symmetry.space_group_name_H-M   'P 1'
#
loop_
_entity.id
_entity.type
_entity.pdbx_description
1 polymer ?
#
loop_
_entity_poly.entity_id
_entity_poly.type
_entity_poly.pdbx_seq_one_letter_code
_entity_poly.pdbx_strand_id
1 'polypeptide(L)'
;MMEMTKKAVLIKFSIESKNFDSNTERNKFFRELYGWKQIVTKEEKKYTYERKGLIDEVPCTKIDKSMLLIQKEYVNEILNFLQEWEEKVNWHLFNVLLDKEQEKLLEEL
;
A
#
# COMPACT_ATOMS: atom_id res chain seq x y z
N MET A 1 -9.09 -8.19 31.41
CA MET A 1 -9.18 -8.96 30.16
C MET A 1 -9.28 -7.97 29.02
N MET A 2 -8.44 -8.11 28.01
CA MET A 2 -8.46 -7.27 26.82
C MET A 2 -9.55 -7.78 25.87
N GLU A 3 -10.54 -6.94 25.59
CA GLU A 3 -11.65 -7.28 24.69
C GLU A 3 -11.16 -7.10 23.24
N MET A 4 -11.12 -8.19 22.46
CA MET A 4 -10.70 -8.14 21.05
C MET A 4 -11.91 -7.86 20.17
N THR A 5 -11.93 -6.71 19.49
CA THR A 5 -13.15 -6.14 18.90
C THR A 5 -13.14 -6.09 17.36
N LYS A 6 -11.99 -6.00 16.69
CA LYS A 6 -11.94 -5.95 15.22
C LYS A 6 -10.80 -6.77 14.60
N LYS A 7 -11.04 -7.21 13.36
CA LYS A 7 -10.07 -7.92 12.51
C LYS A 7 -9.43 -6.92 11.55
N ALA A 8 -8.12 -6.77 11.63
CA ALA A 8 -7.32 -6.19 10.57
C ALA A 8 -6.56 -7.29 9.83
N VAL A 9 -6.02 -6.95 8.67
CA VAL A 9 -5.16 -7.83 7.89
C VAL A 9 -3.84 -7.11 7.66
N LEU A 10 -2.76 -7.76 8.07
CA LEU A 10 -1.42 -7.37 7.68
C LEU A 10 -1.10 -8.06 6.36
N ILE A 11 -0.88 -7.26 5.33
CA ILE A 11 -0.44 -7.69 4.02
C ILE A 11 1.07 -7.50 3.95
N LYS A 12 1.81 -8.59 3.76
CA LYS A 12 3.24 -8.55 3.42
C LYS A 12 3.39 -8.89 1.94
N PHE A 13 4.08 -8.08 1.17
CA PHE A 13 4.39 -8.37 -0.23
C PHE A 13 5.89 -8.35 -0.51
N SER A 14 6.31 -9.01 -1.58
CA SER A 14 7.69 -9.01 -2.08
C SER A 14 7.70 -9.02 -3.59
N ILE A 15 8.69 -8.35 -4.18
CA ILE A 15 8.82 -8.23 -5.63
C ILE A 15 9.84 -9.24 -6.17
N GLU A 16 9.50 -9.91 -7.26
CA GLU A 16 10.42 -10.74 -8.04
C GLU A 16 11.09 -9.87 -9.10
N SER A 17 12.14 -9.14 -8.72
CA SER A 17 12.76 -8.11 -9.59
C SER A 17 13.17 -8.60 -10.99
N LYS A 18 13.46 -9.90 -11.13
CA LYS A 18 13.80 -10.56 -12.40
C LYS A 18 12.62 -10.70 -13.37
N ASN A 19 11.38 -10.65 -12.86
CA ASN A 19 10.16 -10.79 -13.64
C ASN A 19 9.61 -9.45 -14.14
N PHE A 20 10.23 -8.33 -13.75
CA PHE A 20 9.92 -7.01 -14.32
C PHE A 20 10.70 -6.80 -15.61
N ASP A 21 10.04 -6.29 -16.63
CA ASP A 21 10.64 -6.01 -17.95
C ASP A 21 11.69 -4.90 -17.85
N SER A 22 11.52 -3.98 -16.89
CA SER A 22 12.44 -2.87 -16.69
C SER A 22 12.32 -2.22 -15.30
N ASN A 23 13.32 -1.42 -14.95
CA ASN A 23 13.23 -0.53 -13.79
C ASN A 23 12.06 0.46 -13.90
N THR A 24 11.65 0.84 -15.11
CA THR A 24 10.50 1.73 -15.32
C THR A 24 9.20 1.05 -14.92
N GLU A 25 9.02 -0.22 -15.30
CA GLU A 25 7.86 -1.00 -14.91
C GLU A 25 7.83 -1.25 -13.39
N ARG A 26 8.98 -1.61 -12.80
CA ARG A 26 9.09 -1.74 -11.34
C ARG A 26 8.73 -0.45 -10.61
N ASN A 27 9.18 0.69 -11.14
CA ASN A 27 8.83 1.99 -10.59
C ASN A 27 7.35 2.31 -10.78
N LYS A 28 6.71 1.83 -11.87
CA LYS A 28 5.27 1.97 -12.09
C LYS A 28 4.49 1.30 -10.96
N PHE A 29 4.81 0.05 -10.61
CA PHE A 29 4.20 -0.65 -9.45
C PHE A 29 4.25 0.19 -8.17
N PHE A 30 5.43 0.68 -7.79
CA PHE A 30 5.58 1.48 -6.57
C PHE A 30 4.88 2.83 -6.64
N ARG A 31 4.83 3.45 -7.82
CA ARG A 31 4.14 4.73 -8.06
C ARG A 31 2.64 4.57 -7.97
N GLU A 32 2.08 3.49 -8.51
CA GLU A 32 0.66 3.20 -8.40
C GLU A 32 0.28 2.84 -6.97
N LEU A 33 1.14 2.13 -6.23
CA LEU A 33 0.89 1.81 -4.83
C LEU A 33 1.02 3.03 -3.91
N TYR A 34 2.13 3.78 -4.00
CA TYR A 34 2.51 4.83 -3.04
C TYR A 34 2.34 6.26 -3.51
N GLY A 35 1.95 6.46 -4.76
CA GLY A 35 1.95 7.79 -5.36
C GLY A 35 3.36 8.28 -5.66
N TRP A 36 3.44 9.47 -6.27
CA TRP A 36 4.71 10.16 -6.54
C TRP A 36 4.54 11.64 -6.80
N LYS A 37 5.65 12.37 -6.67
CA LYS A 37 5.75 13.78 -7.08
C LYS A 37 6.25 13.86 -8.52
N GLN A 38 5.41 14.34 -9.42
CA GLN A 38 5.77 14.63 -10.81
C GLN A 38 6.28 16.06 -10.90
N ILE A 39 7.55 16.23 -11.28
CA ILE A 39 8.17 17.54 -11.49
C ILE A 39 8.18 17.83 -12.98
N VAL A 40 7.50 18.90 -13.40
CA VAL A 40 7.47 19.39 -14.77
C VAL A 40 8.28 20.68 -14.82
N THR A 41 9.32 20.72 -15.65
CA THR A 41 10.09 21.94 -15.90
C THR A 41 9.62 22.54 -17.22
N LYS A 42 9.12 23.78 -17.18
CA LYS A 42 8.73 24.53 -18.38
C LYS A 42 9.49 25.86 -18.37
N GLU A 43 10.33 26.05 -19.38
CA GLU A 43 11.30 27.17 -19.42
C GLU A 43 12.18 27.14 -18.16
N GLU A 44 12.11 28.18 -17.32
CA GLU A 44 12.85 28.28 -16.05
C GLU A 44 12.00 27.93 -14.81
N LYS A 45 10.72 27.57 -14.99
CA LYS A 45 9.80 27.28 -13.89
C LYS A 45 9.65 25.79 -13.64
N LYS A 46 9.64 25.40 -12.36
CA LYS A 46 9.39 24.03 -11.90
C LYS A 46 8.01 23.94 -11.26
N TYR A 47 7.19 23.03 -11.78
CA TYR A 47 5.87 22.71 -11.27
C TYR A 47 5.89 21.31 -10.68
N THR A 48 5.41 21.16 -9.44
CA THR A 48 5.32 19.86 -8.77
C THR A 48 3.86 19.47 -8.66
N TYR A 49 3.52 18.30 -9.20
CA TYR A 49 2.19 17.70 -9.11
C TYR A 49 2.26 16.45 -8.25
N GLU A 50 1.41 16.37 -7.23
CA GLU A 50 1.28 15.15 -6.43
C GLU A 50 0.31 14.20 -7.15
N ARG A 51 0.81 12.99 -7.43
CA ARG A 51 0.03 11.89 -7.98
C ARG A 51 -0.23 10.93 -6.83
N LYS A 52 -1.50 10.74 -6.49
CA LYS A 52 -1.93 9.81 -5.46
C LYS A 52 -1.67 8.38 -5.90
N GLY A 53 -1.27 7.54 -4.96
CA GLY A 53 -1.28 6.09 -5.10
C GLY A 53 -2.49 5.48 -4.42
N LEU A 54 -2.61 4.16 -4.55
CA LEU A 54 -3.69 3.38 -3.97
C LEU A 54 -3.77 3.55 -2.44
N ILE A 55 -2.62 3.61 -1.75
CA ILE A 55 -2.63 3.77 -0.28
C ILE A 55 -3.03 5.18 0.19
N ASP A 56 -3.10 6.17 -0.72
CA ASP A 56 -3.63 7.50 -0.39
C ASP A 56 -5.16 7.54 -0.46
N GLU A 57 -5.77 6.50 -1.02
CA GLU A 57 -7.23 6.36 -1.19
C GLU A 57 -7.80 5.28 -0.28
N VAL A 58 -6.99 4.27 0.05
CA VAL A 58 -7.35 3.15 0.92
C VAL A 58 -6.83 3.40 2.34
N PRO A 59 -7.72 3.46 3.38
CA PRO A 59 -7.30 3.61 4.77
C PRO A 59 -6.41 2.43 5.21
N CYS A 60 -5.10 2.68 5.26
CA CYS A 60 -4.13 1.68 5.69
C CYS A 60 -2.96 2.31 6.44
N THR A 61 -2.43 1.55 7.40
CA THR A 61 -1.20 1.90 8.11
C THR A 61 -0.02 1.21 7.43
N LYS A 62 0.92 2.00 6.93
CA LYS A 62 2.18 1.48 6.42
C LYS A 62 3.10 1.09 7.58
N ILE A 63 3.28 -0.21 7.80
CA ILE A 63 4.21 -0.75 8.80
C ILE A 63 5.64 -0.69 8.27
N ASP A 64 5.83 -1.03 6.99
CA ASP A 64 7.09 -0.94 6.27
C ASP A 64 6.83 -0.72 4.75
N LYS A 65 7.88 -0.51 3.97
CA LYS A 65 7.86 -0.47 2.49
C LYS A 65 7.25 -1.70 1.83
N SER A 66 7.09 -2.80 2.55
CA SER A 66 6.57 -4.07 2.04
C SER A 66 5.42 -4.63 2.88
N MET A 67 4.93 -3.85 3.85
CA MET A 67 3.97 -4.31 4.85
C MET A 67 2.90 -3.24 5.12
N LEU A 68 1.65 -3.61 4.91
CA LEU A 68 0.47 -2.74 5.07
C LEU A 68 -0.49 -3.38 6.06
N LEU A 69 -0.89 -2.66 7.09
CA LEU A 69 -1.95 -3.06 8.01
C LEU A 69 -3.25 -2.38 7.58
N ILE A 70 -4.27 -3.17 7.32
CA ILE A 70 -5.50 -2.71 6.65
C ILE A 70 -6.71 -3.21 7.43
N GLN A 71 -7.72 -2.36 7.58
CA GLN A 71 -8.99 -2.83 8.10
C GLN A 71 -9.61 -3.83 7.13
N LYS A 72 -10.23 -4.88 7.66
CA LYS A 72 -10.68 -6.02 6.85
C LYS A 72 -11.61 -5.64 5.68
N GLU A 73 -12.40 -4.58 5.82
CA GLU A 73 -13.32 -4.08 4.79
C GLU A 73 -12.62 -3.56 3.52
N TYR A 74 -11.41 -3.01 3.65
CA TYR A 74 -10.63 -2.43 2.54
C TYR A 74 -9.60 -3.39 1.92
N VAL A 75 -9.47 -4.60 2.46
CA VAL A 75 -8.43 -5.56 2.03
C VAL A 75 -8.53 -5.92 0.56
N ASN A 76 -9.76 -5.98 0.03
CA ASN A 76 -9.99 -6.36 -1.37
C ASN A 76 -9.42 -5.33 -2.35
N GLU A 77 -9.37 -4.04 -2.00
CA GLU A 77 -8.80 -3.01 -2.88
C GLU A 77 -7.31 -3.25 -3.11
N ILE A 78 -6.55 -3.55 -2.05
CA ILE A 78 -5.13 -3.86 -2.17
C ILE A 78 -4.91 -5.22 -2.83
N LEU A 79 -5.75 -6.22 -2.55
CA LEU A 79 -5.63 -7.53 -3.18
C LEU A 79 -5.85 -7.47 -4.68
N ASN A 80 -6.88 -6.75 -5.14
CA ASN A 80 -7.15 -6.57 -6.57
C ASN A 80 -5.93 -5.94 -7.27
N PHE A 81 -5.34 -4.89 -6.68
CA PHE A 81 -4.12 -4.29 -7.19
C PHE A 81 -2.95 -5.29 -7.22
N LEU A 82 -2.68 -6.02 -6.13
CA LEU A 82 -1.58 -7.00 -6.11
C LEU A 82 -1.77 -8.13 -7.14
N GLN A 83 -3.03 -8.52 -7.40
CA GLN A 83 -3.37 -9.53 -8.38
C GLN A 83 -3.06 -9.10 -9.81
N GLU A 84 -3.18 -7.81 -10.15
CA GLU A 84 -2.72 -7.28 -11.45
C GLU A 84 -1.21 -7.47 -11.68
N TRP A 85 -0.47 -7.71 -10.59
CA TRP A 85 0.98 -7.90 -10.59
C TRP A 85 1.41 -9.31 -10.17
N GLU A 86 0.51 -10.30 -10.17
CA GLU A 86 0.74 -11.63 -9.57
C GLU A 86 1.93 -12.42 -10.14
N GLU A 87 2.30 -12.20 -11.41
CA GLU A 87 3.49 -12.81 -12.01
C GLU A 87 4.81 -12.20 -11.48
N LYS A 88 4.74 -11.00 -10.89
CA LYS A 88 5.90 -10.18 -10.52
C LYS A 88 5.96 -9.89 -9.02
N VAL A 89 4.86 -10.08 -8.30
CA VAL A 89 4.70 -9.72 -6.89
C VAL A 89 4.02 -10.87 -6.15
N ASN A 90 4.67 -11.32 -5.08
CA ASN A 90 4.12 -12.32 -4.16
C ASN A 90 3.59 -11.63 -2.91
N TRP A 91 2.53 -12.15 -2.29
CA TRP A 91 2.01 -11.61 -1.04
C TRP A 91 1.48 -12.68 -0.08
N HIS A 92 1.43 -12.32 1.19
CA HIS A 92 0.89 -13.11 2.28
C HIS A 92 -0.02 -12.25 3.15
N LEU A 93 -1.11 -12.86 3.62
CA LEU A 93 -2.09 -12.23 4.49
C LEU A 93 -2.00 -12.82 5.90
N PHE A 94 -1.93 -11.95 6.90
CA PHE A 94 -1.96 -12.33 8.30
C PHE A 94 -3.15 -11.65 8.96
N ASN A 95 -4.07 -12.44 9.52
CA ASN A 95 -5.15 -11.88 10.33
C ASN A 95 -4.56 -11.32 11.62
N VAL A 96 -4.80 -10.03 11.87
CA VAL A 96 -4.39 -9.34 13.10
C VAL A 96 -5.62 -9.08 13.93
N LEU A 97 -5.55 -9.50 15.19
CA LEU A 97 -6.55 -9.21 16.19
C LEU A 97 -6.11 -7.95 16.93
N LEU A 98 -7.00 -6.97 16.97
CA LEU A 98 -6.74 -5.69 17.60
C LEU A 98 -7.51 -5.59 18.91
N ASP A 99 -6.86 -5.02 19.92
CA ASP A 99 -7.56 -4.48 21.08
C ASP A 99 -8.14 -3.09 20.78
N LYS A 100 -8.92 -2.56 21.73
CA LYS A 100 -9.58 -1.25 21.59
C LYS A 100 -8.60 -0.07 21.48
N GLU A 101 -7.39 -0.17 22.05
CA GLU A 101 -6.39 0.90 21.95
C GLU A 101 -5.76 0.88 20.56
N GLN A 102 -5.40 -0.29 20.06
CA GLN A 102 -4.87 -0.51 18.71
C GLN A 102 -5.91 -0.18 17.62
N GLU A 103 -7.19 -0.43 17.89
CA GLU A 103 -8.30 -0.08 17.02
C GLU A 103 -8.40 1.44 16.82
N LYS A 104 -8.38 2.23 17.91
CA LYS A 104 -8.41 3.70 17.81
C LYS A 104 -7.25 4.25 17.00
N LEU A 105 -6.06 3.68 17.18
CA LEU A 105 -4.85 4.09 16.46
C LEU A 105 -4.96 3.87 14.94
N LEU A 106 -5.83 2.95 14.52
CA LEU A 106 -6.14 2.67 13.11
C LEU A 106 -7.29 3.52 12.55
N GLU A 107 -8.18 4.05 13.39
CA GLU A 107 -9.31 4.89 13.00
C GLU A 107 -8.95 6.39 12.94
N GLU A 108 -7.91 6.81 13.66
CA GLU A 108 -7.44 8.20 13.72
C GLU A 108 -6.47 8.60 12.58
N LEU A 109 -6.18 7.69 11.64
CA LEU A 109 -5.31 7.89 10.47
C LEU A 109 -6.12 8.20 9.21
#